data_AF-A0A8E2E1I4-F1
#
_entry.id   AF-A0A8E2E1I4-F1
#
_cell.length_a   1.000
_cell.length_b   1.000
_cell.length_c   1.000
_cell.angle_alpha   90.00
_cell.angle_beta   90.00
_cell.angle_gamma   90.00
#
_symmetry.space_group_name_H-M   'P 1'
#
loop_
_entity.id
_entity.type
_entity.pdbx_description
1 polymer ?
#
loop_
_entity_poly.entity_id
_entity_poly.type
_entity_poly.pdbx_seq_one_letter_code
_entity_poly.pdbx_strand_id
1 'polypeptide(L)' 'MAPPVEEFPPSELTQKVQYTTSGKLRKKPIDLSKCKLMEMIQYNCHVREGNNKDPNATTVCDPVVRLFRR' A
#
# COMPACT_ATOMS: atom_id res chain seq x y z
N MET A 1 12.18 -6.55 -12.11
CA MET A 1 11.18 -7.61 -11.85
C MET A 1 11.05 -7.77 -10.35
N ALA A 2 9.83 -7.80 -9.79
CA ALA A 2 9.65 -8.07 -8.37
C ALA A 2 10.06 -9.53 -8.08
N PRO A 3 10.77 -9.81 -6.98
CA PRO A 3 11.11 -11.17 -6.60
C PRO A 3 9.83 -11.97 -6.32
N PRO A 4 9.83 -13.30 -6.55
CA PRO A 4 8.75 -14.16 -6.10
C PRO A 4 8.57 -14.00 -4.59
N VAL A 5 7.36 -13.67 -4.16
CA VAL A 5 7.00 -13.59 -2.74
C VAL A 5 6.33 -14.91 -2.39
N GLU A 6 6.82 -15.60 -1.37
CA GLU A 6 6.11 -16.76 -0.81
C GLU A 6 4.76 -16.30 -0.25
N GLU A 7 3.69 -16.95 -0.71
CA GLU A 7 2.37 -16.77 -0.11
C GLU A 7 2.33 -17.51 1.24
N PHE A 8 1.85 -16.82 2.27
CA PHE A 8 1.65 -17.39 3.60
C PHE A 8 0.36 -16.83 4.22
N PRO A 9 -0.32 -17.58 5.11
CA PRO A 9 -1.55 -17.12 5.71
C PRO A 9 -1.31 -15.91 6.63
N PRO A 10 -2.28 -14.98 6.76
CA PRO A 10 -2.12 -13.80 7.61
C PRO A 10 -1.79 -14.09 9.08
N SER A 11 -2.16 -15.28 9.58
CA SER A 11 -1.83 -15.76 10.93
C SER A 11 -0.33 -15.88 11.18
N GLU A 12 0.47 -16.14 10.14
CA GLU A 12 1.93 -16.30 10.25
C GLU A 12 2.69 -14.97 10.14
N LEU A 13 2.00 -13.86 9.86
CA LEU A 13 2.62 -12.54 9.64
C LEU A 13 3.51 -12.11 10.81
N THR A 14 3.04 -12.33 12.05
CA THR A 14 3.77 -11.96 13.27
C THR A 14 5.12 -12.68 13.38
N GLN A 15 5.22 -13.89 12.85
CA GLN A 15 6.45 -14.68 12.84
C GLN A 15 7.33 -14.34 11.63
N LYS A 16 6.76 -14.35 10.42
CA LYS A 16 7.49 -14.09 9.17
C LYS A 16 8.13 -12.70 9.14
N VAL A 17 7.49 -11.68 9.73
CA VAL A 17 8.04 -10.31 9.77
C VAL A 17 9.36 -10.20 10.56
N GLN A 18 9.65 -11.15 11.44
CA GLN A 18 10.91 -11.20 12.21
C GLN A 18 12.11 -11.58 11.35
N TYR A 19 11.89 -12.10 10.15
CA TYR A 19 12.95 -12.53 9.23
C TYR A 19 13.13 -11.50 8.10
N THR A 20 14.34 -11.40 7.57
CA THR A 20 14.66 -10.63 6.37
C THR A 20 14.26 -11.41 5.12
N THR A 21 14.24 -10.75 3.97
CA THR A 21 14.04 -11.40 2.66
C THR A 21 15.10 -12.46 2.34
N SER A 22 16.24 -12.42 3.04
CA SER A 22 17.31 -13.42 2.99
C SER A 22 17.17 -14.55 4.04
N GLY A 23 16.05 -14.61 4.76
CA GLY A 23 15.76 -15.63 5.76
C GLY A 23 16.49 -15.46 7.10
N LYS A 24 17.21 -14.34 7.32
CA LYS A 24 17.93 -14.09 8.58
C LYS A 24 17.01 -13.42 9.59
N LEU A 25 17.17 -13.76 10.87
CA LEU A 25 16.46 -13.07 11.94
C LEU A 25 16.91 -11.59 12.00
N ARG A 26 15.93 -10.68 12.14
CA ARG A 26 16.19 -9.25 12.32
C ARG A 26 16.86 -9.00 13.66
N LYS A 27 17.83 -8.08 13.68
CA LYS A 27 18.53 -7.67 14.92
C LYS A 27 17.59 -7.02 15.95
N LYS A 28 16.56 -6.31 15.48
CA LYS A 28 15.53 -5.71 16.32
C LYS A 28 14.21 -6.41 16.04
N PRO A 29 13.55 -7.00 17.05
CA PRO A 29 12.25 -7.62 16.87
C PRO A 29 11.22 -6.55 16.48
N ILE A 30 10.30 -6.94 15.60
CA ILE A 30 9.22 -6.06 15.14
C ILE A 30 7.96 -6.40 15.94
N ASP A 31 7.41 -5.41 16.62
CA ASP A 31 6.12 -5.53 17.29
C ASP A 31 5.05 -4.84 16.43
N LEU A 32 4.22 -5.65 15.75
CA LEU A 32 3.18 -5.16 14.85
C LEU A 32 2.11 -4.32 15.56
N SER A 33 1.94 -4.50 16.88
CA SER A 33 0.99 -3.70 17.68
C SER A 33 1.46 -2.26 17.85
N LYS A 34 2.79 -2.04 17.86
CA LYS A 34 3.41 -0.71 17.93
C LYS A 34 3.52 -0.03 16.57
N CYS A 35 3.35 -0.77 15.48
CA CYS A 35 3.31 -0.22 14.13
C CYS A 35 1.96 0.45 13.87
N LYS A 36 1.84 1.75 14.12
CA LYS A 36 0.61 2.50 13.83
C LYS A 36 0.21 2.34 12.35
N LEU A 37 -1.03 1.91 12.11
CA LEU A 37 -1.62 1.96 10.77
C LEU A 37 -1.95 3.41 10.47
N MET A 38 -1.31 3.95 9.43
CA MET A 38 -1.51 5.32 8.97
C MET A 38 -2.40 5.32 7.74
N GLU A 39 -3.14 6.42 7.59
CA GLU A 39 -4.03 6.64 6.47
C GLU A 39 -3.54 7.84 5.66
N MET A 40 -3.58 7.70 4.35
CA MET A 40 -3.32 8.76 3.40
C MET A 40 -4.45 8.80 2.38
N ILE A 41 -5.13 9.93 2.28
CA ILE A 41 -6.12 10.18 1.23
C ILE A 41 -5.37 10.75 0.03
N GLN A 42 -5.47 10.06 -1.09
CA GLN A 42 -5.04 10.54 -2.40
C GLN A 42 -6.28 10.83 -3.24
N TYR A 43 -6.13 11.62 -4.30
CA TYR A 43 -7.23 11.86 -5.24
C TYR A 43 -6.81 11.36 -6.62
N ASN A 44 -7.64 10.50 -7.22
CA ASN A 44 -7.47 10.07 -8.60
C ASN A 44 -8.36 10.94 -9.49
N CYS A 45 -7.74 11.93 -10.14
CA CYS A 45 -8.44 12.87 -11.00
C CYS A 45 -8.44 12.38 -12.45
N HIS A 46 -9.62 12.38 -13.05
CA HIS A 46 -9.82 12.04 -14.46
C HIS A 46 -10.86 12.97 -15.08
N VAL A 47 -10.84 13.10 -16.40
CA VAL A 47 -11.85 13.89 -17.12
C VAL A 47 -13.11 13.03 -17.23
N ARG A 48 -14.26 13.57 -16.82
CA ARG A 48 -15.57 12.89 -16.92
C ARG A 48 -15.88 12.61 -18.39
N GLU A 49 -16.47 11.45 -18.70
CA GLU A 49 -16.69 10.98 -20.07
C GLU A 49 -17.16 12.09 -21.03
N GLY A 50 -16.29 12.37 -22.01
CA GLY A 50 -16.34 13.48 -22.95
C GLY A 50 -14.95 13.62 -23.58
N ASN A 51 -14.87 14.11 -24.83
CA ASN A 51 -13.59 14.24 -25.54
C ASN A 51 -12.55 14.93 -24.64
N ASN A 52 -11.46 14.23 -24.31
CA ASN A 52 -10.30 14.77 -23.55
C ASN A 52 -9.66 16.03 -24.18
N LYS A 53 -10.16 16.46 -25.34
CA LYS A 53 -9.74 17.63 -26.12
C LYS A 53 -10.68 18.84 -25.95
N ASP A 54 -11.79 18.69 -25.23
CA ASP A 54 -12.70 19.80 -24.97
C ASP A 54 -12.12 20.65 -23.82
N PRO A 55 -11.79 21.94 -24.07
CA PRO A 55 -11.27 22.83 -23.03
C PRO A 55 -12.27 23.10 -21.90
N ASN A 56 -13.55 22.79 -22.08
CA ASN A 56 -14.59 22.93 -21.04
C ASN A 56 -14.91 21.62 -20.31
N ALA A 57 -14.14 20.56 -20.54
CA ALA A 57 -14.41 19.27 -19.90
C ALA A 57 -14.23 19.33 -18.38
N THR A 58 -15.19 18.75 -17.65
CA THR A 58 -15.17 18.74 -16.19
C THR A 58 -14.23 17.65 -15.66
N THR A 59 -13.24 18.04 -14.85
CA THR A 59 -12.39 17.10 -14.10
C THR A 59 -13.11 16.61 -12.86
N VAL A 60 -13.14 15.29 -12.65
CA VAL A 60 -13.69 14.63 -11.46
C VAL A 60 -12.55 13.96 -10.72
N CYS A 61 -12.51 14.12 -9.39
CA CYS A 61 -11.46 13.57 -8.54
C CYS A 61 -12.08 12.64 -7.50
N ASP A 62 -11.79 11.34 -7.61
CA ASP A 62 -12.27 10.35 -6.65
C ASP A 62 -11.26 10.17 -5.51
N PRO A 63 -11.70 10.11 -4.24
CA PRO A 63 -10.82 9.85 -3.12
C PRO A 63 -10.35 8.38 -3.13
N VAL A 64 -9.04 8.19 -2.98
CA VAL A 64 -8.37 6.90 -2.85
C VAL A 64 -7.70 6.84 -1.48
N VAL A 65 -8.32 6.10 -0.56
CA VAL A 65 -7.77 5.87 0.78
C VAL A 65 -6.68 4.80 0.71
N ARG A 66 -5.46 5.15 1.12
CA ARG A 66 -4.34 4.23 1.24
C ARG A 66 -3.95 4.04 2.70
N LEU A 67 -3.98 2.79 3.14
CA LEU A 67 -3.51 2.38 4.46
C LEU A 67 -2.06 1.90 4.35
N PHE A 68 -1.18 2.41 5.21
CA PHE A 68 0.24 2.06 5.18
C PHE A 68 0.87 2.04 6.58
N ARG A 69 2.06 1.45 6.69
CA ARG A 69 2.90 1.40 7.89
C ARG A 69 4.31 1.88 7.51
N ARG A 70 5.00 2.60 8.41
CA ARG A 70 6.35 3.17 8.19
C ARG A 70 7.41 2.45 9.02
#